data_AF-A0A6J4NGH3-F1
#
_entry.id   AF-A0A6J4NGH3-F1
#
_cell.length_a   1.000
_cell.length_b   1.000
_cell.length_c   1.000
_cell.angle_alpha   90.00
_cell.angle_beta   90.00
_cell.angle_gamma   90.00
#
_symmetry.space_group_name_H-M   'P 1'
#
loop_
_entity.id
_entity.type
_entity.pdbx_description
1 polymer ?
#
loop_
_entity_poly.entity_id
_entity_poly.type
_entity_poly.pdbx_seq_one_letter_code
_entity_poly.pdbx_strand_id
1 'polypeptide(L)'
;MSLNATNTTRMQREWMSIAHVVWVTLTILAIVLFVAATLESVGEPLPRCTQPGVDCDPVELSAEDLAVLRDSGLPLGLMTAFFAGIDLVLNVTFLVVGVVIFWRRADDWMALLFSVTLILLGMVVFTSSFNVLLRTRPELWWVVFSLGCLAVTSLFLLLYVFPDGRFVPGWTRFVMLPSVVILLDWYSGRGRIPELVLLLWLAALVGSAIYAWIYRYRRVATPVERQQTKWVAFGLLGALGVVFTWFIMATNFPPDRPSVNRTSALLVSRPILVASAMIFPLSTAFAILRYRLYDIDIP
;
A
#
# COMPACT_ATOMS: atom_id res chain seq x y z
N MET A 1 37.77 6.45 -20.15
CA MET A 1 36.78 7.50 -19.81
C MET A 1 35.49 6.81 -19.37
N SER A 2 35.49 6.25 -18.15
CA SER A 2 34.36 5.53 -17.55
C SER A 2 33.57 6.51 -16.69
N LEU A 3 32.55 7.14 -17.27
CA LEU A 3 31.65 8.01 -16.53
C LEU A 3 30.77 7.16 -15.61
N ASN A 4 31.05 7.28 -14.31
CA ASN A 4 30.20 7.07 -13.14
C ASN A 4 28.72 6.80 -13.45
N ALA A 5 28.32 5.52 -13.47
CA ALA A 5 26.91 5.11 -13.54
C ALA A 5 26.21 5.12 -12.16
N THR A 6 26.91 5.48 -11.07
CA THR A 6 26.41 5.34 -9.69
C THR A 6 25.84 6.63 -9.06
N ASN A 7 25.78 7.75 -9.79
CA ASN A 7 25.51 9.08 -9.20
C ASN A 7 24.16 9.73 -9.57
N THR A 8 23.29 9.12 -10.37
CA THR A 8 22.11 9.84 -10.89
C THR A 8 20.98 10.03 -9.87
N THR A 9 20.96 9.22 -8.82
CA THR A 9 19.92 9.24 -7.77
C THR A 9 20.42 9.77 -6.42
N ARG A 10 21.71 10.08 -6.31
CA ARG A 10 22.30 10.60 -5.08
C ARG A 10 21.94 12.08 -4.92
N MET A 11 21.37 12.45 -3.78
CA MET A 11 20.94 13.82 -3.53
C MET A 11 22.12 14.72 -3.12
N GLN A 12 22.03 15.99 -3.48
CA GLN A 12 22.92 17.02 -2.93
C GLN A 12 22.61 17.24 -1.44
N ARG A 13 23.61 17.65 -0.65
CA ARG A 13 23.57 17.74 0.82
C ARG A 13 22.41 18.59 1.37
N GLU A 14 22.08 19.68 0.69
CA GLU A 14 21.00 20.60 1.10
C GLU A 14 19.61 19.97 0.93
N TRP A 15 19.36 19.37 -0.25
CA TRP A 15 18.13 18.64 -0.56
C TRP A 15 17.94 17.40 0.31
N MET A 16 19.04 16.74 0.68
CA MET A 16 19.02 15.57 1.55
C MET A 16 18.44 15.88 2.93
N SER A 17 18.83 17.02 3.52
CA SER A 17 18.34 17.41 4.84
C SER A 17 16.83 17.67 4.83
N ILE A 18 16.34 18.36 3.80
CA ILE A 18 14.90 18.61 3.60
C ILE A 18 14.16 17.28 3.41
N ALA A 19 14.67 16.39 2.56
CA ALA A 19 14.05 15.10 2.29
C ALA A 19 13.95 14.23 3.55
N HIS A 20 14.96 14.26 4.43
CA HIS A 20 14.93 13.55 5.71
C HIS A 20 13.89 14.13 6.66
N VAL A 21 13.82 15.46 6.79
CA VAL A 21 12.81 16.11 7.64
C VAL A 21 11.39 15.76 7.16
N VAL A 22 11.16 15.83 5.84
CA VAL A 22 9.87 15.45 5.24
C VAL A 22 9.56 13.97 5.50
N TRP A 23 10.54 13.08 5.28
CA TRP A 23 10.40 11.65 5.53
C TRP A 23 10.03 11.35 6.99
N VAL A 24 10.75 11.96 7.95
CA VAL A 24 10.51 11.77 9.39
C VAL A 24 9.13 12.30 9.76
N THR A 25 8.75 13.47 9.25
CA THR A 25 7.44 14.07 9.53
C THR A 25 6.31 13.18 9.01
N LEU A 26 6.39 12.71 7.77
CA LEU A 26 5.38 11.82 7.18
C LEU A 26 5.31 10.49 7.94
N THR A 27 6.45 9.93 8.32
CA THR A 27 6.51 8.65 9.04
C THR A 27 5.90 8.77 10.44
N ILE A 28 6.27 9.81 11.20
CA ILE A 28 5.70 10.06 12.53
C ILE A 28 4.20 10.32 12.42
N LEU A 29 3.77 11.15 11.46
CA LEU A 29 2.36 11.43 11.25
C LEU A 29 1.56 10.16 10.93
N ALA A 30 2.07 9.31 10.04
CA ALA A 30 1.44 8.04 9.69
C ALA A 30 1.34 7.09 10.91
N ILE A 31 2.40 6.99 11.72
CA ILE A 31 2.41 6.17 12.94
C ILE A 31 1.40 6.71 13.96
N VAL A 32 1.40 8.01 14.21
CA VAL A 32 0.49 8.64 15.20
C VAL A 32 -0.96 8.44 14.78
N LEU A 33 -1.29 8.67 13.52
CA LEU A 33 -2.64 8.45 13.00
C LEU A 33 -3.04 6.97 13.06
N PHE A 34 -2.14 6.06 12.66
CA PHE A 34 -2.40 4.63 12.75
C PHE A 34 -2.69 4.20 14.19
N VAL A 35 -1.83 4.57 15.14
CA VAL A 35 -2.01 4.23 16.57
C VAL A 35 -3.31 4.84 17.11
N ALA A 36 -3.59 6.11 16.81
CA ALA A 36 -4.83 6.74 17.23
C ALA A 36 -6.06 6.02 16.66
N ALA A 37 -6.04 5.69 15.36
CA ALA A 37 -7.11 4.95 14.72
C ALA A 37 -7.31 3.56 15.32
N THR A 38 -6.22 2.83 15.58
CA THR A 38 -6.28 1.50 16.19
C THR A 38 -6.83 1.57 17.61
N LEU A 39 -6.39 2.53 18.43
CA LEU A 39 -6.90 2.72 19.79
C LEU A 39 -8.39 3.03 19.81
N GLU A 40 -8.85 3.91 18.92
CA GLU A 40 -10.28 4.22 18.80
C GLU A 40 -11.08 3.02 18.27
N SER A 41 -10.53 2.23 17.34
CA SER A 41 -11.19 1.02 16.84
C SER A 41 -11.36 -0.09 17.88
N VAL A 42 -10.56 -0.09 18.95
CA VAL A 42 -10.72 -1.04 20.07
C VAL A 42 -11.86 -0.62 21.00
N GLY A 43 -12.15 0.68 21.08
CA GLY A 43 -13.20 1.23 21.94
C GLY A 43 -14.58 1.28 21.30
N GLU A 44 -14.65 1.37 19.98
CA GLU A 44 -15.91 1.48 19.23
C GLU A 44 -16.44 0.10 18.78
N PRO A 45 -17.78 -0.09 18.72
CA PRO A 45 -18.36 -1.31 18.18
C PRO A 45 -18.07 -1.44 16.68
N LEU A 46 -17.92 -2.68 16.21
CA LEU A 46 -17.75 -3.00 14.79
C LEU A 46 -18.88 -2.41 13.93
N PRO A 47 -18.61 -2.06 12.65
CA PRO A 47 -19.62 -1.52 11.76
C PRO A 47 -20.75 -2.53 11.52
N ARG A 48 -21.98 -2.02 11.40
CA ARG A 48 -23.16 -2.79 11.04
C ARG A 48 -23.44 -2.65 9.55
N CYS A 49 -23.02 -3.63 8.77
CA CYS A 49 -23.06 -3.55 7.30
C CYS A 49 -24.46 -3.71 6.70
N THR A 50 -25.44 -4.06 7.53
CA THR A 50 -26.86 -4.07 7.16
C THR A 50 -27.51 -2.69 7.21
N GLN A 51 -26.83 -1.68 7.77
CA GLN A 51 -27.37 -0.32 7.89
C GLN A 51 -27.20 0.49 6.59
N PRO A 52 -28.25 1.21 6.12
CA PRO A 52 -28.15 2.06 4.94
C PRO A 52 -27.12 3.18 5.14
N GLY A 53 -26.26 3.41 4.12
CA GLY A 53 -25.27 4.50 4.12
C GLY A 53 -23.96 4.17 4.83
N VAL A 54 -23.73 2.92 5.24
CA VAL A 54 -22.45 2.45 5.77
C VAL A 54 -21.72 1.65 4.69
N ASP A 55 -20.59 2.16 4.20
CA ASP A 55 -19.72 1.43 3.29
C ASP A 55 -18.82 0.49 4.11
N CYS A 56 -19.01 -0.82 3.91
CA CYS A 56 -18.18 -1.86 4.50
C CYS A 56 -17.25 -2.47 3.46
N ASP A 57 -15.97 -2.61 3.82
CA ASP A 57 -15.04 -3.34 2.98
C ASP A 57 -15.40 -4.85 3.01
N PRO A 58 -15.53 -5.52 1.85
CA PRO A 58 -15.76 -6.96 1.76
C PRO A 58 -14.83 -7.84 2.60
N VAL A 59 -13.59 -7.39 2.86
CA VAL A 59 -12.60 -8.12 3.65
C VAL A 59 -12.52 -7.68 5.12
N GLU A 60 -13.40 -6.78 5.56
CA GLU A 60 -13.52 -6.30 6.94
C GLU A 60 -14.56 -7.11 7.73
N LEU A 61 -14.33 -7.20 9.05
CA LEU A 61 -15.19 -7.92 9.98
C LEU A 61 -16.34 -7.00 10.44
N SER A 62 -17.59 -7.42 10.22
CA SER A 62 -18.78 -6.69 10.67
C SER A 62 -19.29 -7.17 12.04
N ALA A 63 -20.16 -6.38 12.65
CA ALA A 63 -20.85 -6.77 13.89
C ALA A 63 -21.74 -8.01 13.69
N GLU A 64 -22.34 -8.16 12.52
CA GLU A 64 -23.18 -9.30 12.18
C GLU A 64 -22.36 -10.58 11.95
N ASP A 65 -21.21 -10.46 11.28
CA ASP A 65 -20.25 -11.58 11.12
C ASP A 65 -19.79 -12.10 12.49
N LEU A 66 -19.58 -11.19 13.43
CA LEU A 66 -19.18 -11.50 14.80
C LEU A 66 -20.26 -12.25 15.58
N ALA A 67 -21.54 -11.90 15.37
CA ALA A 67 -22.67 -12.59 15.98
C ALA A 67 -22.77 -14.04 15.47
N VAL A 68 -22.61 -14.25 14.16
CA VAL A 68 -22.60 -15.59 13.54
C VAL A 68 -21.44 -16.45 14.08
N LEU A 69 -20.25 -15.85 14.25
CA LEU A 69 -19.10 -16.55 14.84
C LEU A 69 -19.33 -16.93 16.31
N ARG A 70 -20.02 -16.07 17.07
CA ARG A 70 -20.40 -16.36 18.46
C ARG A 70 -21.36 -17.54 18.55
N ASP A 71 -22.36 -17.59 17.68
CA ASP A 71 -23.32 -18.70 17.63
C ASP A 71 -22.66 -20.02 17.24
N SER A 72 -21.52 -19.96 16.56
CA SER A 72 -20.67 -21.11 16.23
C SER A 72 -19.78 -21.58 17.39
N GLY A 73 -19.90 -20.96 18.58
CA GLY A 73 -19.17 -21.33 19.81
C GLY A 73 -17.77 -20.74 19.94
N LEU A 74 -17.36 -19.83 19.04
CA LEU A 74 -16.04 -19.19 19.11
C LEU A 74 -16.05 -18.00 20.08
N PRO A 75 -15.03 -17.87 20.96
CA PRO A 75 -14.95 -16.77 21.89
C PRO A 75 -14.67 -15.45 21.17
N LEU A 76 -15.47 -14.44 21.50
CA LEU A 76 -15.44 -13.13 20.86
C LEU A 76 -14.06 -12.47 20.87
N GLY A 77 -13.41 -12.49 22.04
CA GLY A 77 -12.09 -11.88 22.23
C GLY A 77 -10.99 -12.54 21.40
N LEU A 78 -11.12 -13.82 21.06
CA LEU A 78 -10.16 -14.51 20.20
C LEU A 78 -10.28 -14.04 18.75
N MET A 79 -11.50 -13.85 18.26
CA MET A 79 -11.74 -13.39 16.89
C MET A 79 -11.25 -11.96 16.71
N THR A 80 -11.59 -11.05 17.61
CA THR A 80 -11.12 -9.65 17.54
C THR A 80 -9.60 -9.57 17.64
N ALA A 81 -8.98 -10.34 18.55
CA ALA A 81 -7.53 -10.40 18.67
C ALA A 81 -6.85 -11.00 17.42
N PHE A 82 -7.47 -11.98 16.76
CA PHE A 82 -6.95 -12.59 15.55
C PHE A 82 -6.88 -11.59 14.38
N PHE A 83 -8.00 -10.92 14.08
CA PHE A 83 -8.04 -9.92 13.00
C PHE A 83 -7.17 -8.70 13.32
N ALA A 84 -7.22 -8.16 14.54
CA ALA A 84 -6.37 -7.04 14.92
C ALA A 84 -4.87 -7.41 14.90
N GLY A 85 -4.54 -8.62 15.38
CA GLY A 85 -3.17 -9.12 15.42
C GLY A 85 -2.57 -9.32 14.02
N ILE A 86 -3.34 -9.87 13.08
CA ILE A 86 -2.84 -10.12 11.73
C ILE A 86 -2.61 -8.81 10.96
N ASP A 87 -3.47 -7.82 11.15
CA ASP A 87 -3.31 -6.48 10.58
C ASP A 87 -2.13 -5.74 11.19
N LEU A 88 -1.92 -5.88 12.51
CA LEU A 88 -0.75 -5.31 13.18
C LEU A 88 0.55 -5.90 12.60
N VAL A 89 0.61 -7.22 12.40
CA VAL A 89 1.78 -7.89 11.80
C VAL A 89 2.07 -7.36 10.40
N LEU A 90 1.03 -7.21 9.57
CA LEU A 90 1.15 -6.63 8.23
C LEU A 90 1.78 -5.23 8.30
N ASN A 91 1.17 -4.33 9.08
CA ASN A 91 1.55 -2.92 9.14
C ASN A 91 2.94 -2.72 9.74
N VAL A 92 3.27 -3.47 10.80
CA VAL A 92 4.62 -3.47 11.39
C VAL A 92 5.66 -3.97 10.38
N THR A 93 5.34 -4.97 9.56
CA THR A 93 6.28 -5.45 8.52
C THR A 93 6.57 -4.37 7.48
N PHE A 94 5.55 -3.69 6.98
CA PHE A 94 5.72 -2.57 6.05
C PHE A 94 6.54 -1.43 6.67
N LEU A 95 6.28 -1.10 7.93
CA LEU A 95 7.05 -0.09 8.67
C LEU A 95 8.51 -0.50 8.83
N VAL A 96 8.78 -1.69 9.33
CA VAL A 96 10.15 -2.18 9.59
C VAL A 96 10.95 -2.20 8.30
N VAL A 97 10.39 -2.75 7.22
CA VAL A 97 11.08 -2.75 5.92
C VAL A 97 11.32 -1.32 5.45
N GLY A 98 10.31 -0.44 5.50
CA GLY A 98 10.46 0.96 5.11
C GLY A 98 11.56 1.70 5.88
N VAL A 99 11.61 1.54 7.21
CA VAL A 99 12.64 2.13 8.09
C VAL A 99 14.02 1.56 7.79
N VAL A 100 14.13 0.26 7.56
CA VAL A 100 15.40 -0.39 7.19
C VAL A 100 15.93 0.18 5.87
N ILE A 101 15.08 0.41 4.86
CA ILE A 101 15.47 1.05 3.60
C ILE A 101 16.03 2.45 3.85
N PHE A 102 15.32 3.26 4.67
CA PHE A 102 15.75 4.60 5.03
C PHE A 102 17.13 4.59 5.72
N TRP A 103 17.31 3.77 6.75
CA TRP A 103 18.59 3.67 7.46
C TRP A 103 19.75 3.21 6.59
N ARG A 104 19.49 2.31 5.63
CA ARG A 104 20.53 1.78 4.76
C ARG A 104 20.95 2.77 3.67
N ARG A 105 20.03 3.59 3.16
CA ARG A 105 20.34 4.49 2.04
C ARG A 105 19.52 5.78 2.04
N ALA A 106 19.67 6.57 3.10
CA ALA A 106 19.01 7.87 3.20
C ALA A 106 19.52 8.91 2.17
N ASP A 107 20.66 8.67 1.52
CA ASP A 107 21.27 9.59 0.55
C ASP A 107 20.76 9.43 -0.89
N ASP A 108 19.95 8.41 -1.16
CA ASP A 108 19.34 8.15 -2.47
C ASP A 108 17.84 8.45 -2.45
N TRP A 109 17.38 9.32 -3.37
CA TRP A 109 15.97 9.73 -3.40
C TRP A 109 15.02 8.60 -3.81
N MET A 110 15.47 7.63 -4.61
CA MET A 110 14.67 6.48 -5.01
C MET A 110 14.46 5.53 -3.82
N ALA A 111 15.49 5.35 -3.00
CA ALA A 111 15.37 4.59 -1.75
C ALA A 111 14.40 5.27 -0.76
N LEU A 112 14.47 6.61 -0.64
CA LEU A 112 13.51 7.37 0.17
C LEU A 112 12.07 7.23 -0.35
N LEU A 113 11.86 7.35 -1.67
CA LEU A 113 10.55 7.17 -2.30
C LEU A 113 9.99 5.77 -2.01
N PHE A 114 10.82 4.73 -2.13
CA PHE A 114 10.44 3.35 -1.83
C PHE A 114 10.05 3.19 -0.35
N SER A 115 10.89 3.73 0.54
CA SER A 115 10.66 3.70 1.99
C SER A 115 9.34 4.35 2.39
N VAL A 116 9.10 5.60 1.98
CA VAL A 116 7.84 6.32 2.28
C VAL A 116 6.65 5.57 1.69
N THR A 117 6.76 5.06 0.47
CA THR A 117 5.67 4.31 -0.18
C THR A 117 5.29 3.09 0.65
N LEU A 118 6.25 2.29 1.14
CA LEU A 118 5.95 1.14 1.98
C LEU A 118 5.29 1.54 3.30
N ILE A 119 5.83 2.56 3.97
CA ILE A 119 5.29 3.01 5.26
C ILE A 119 3.85 3.50 5.09
N LEU A 120 3.57 4.32 4.08
CA LEU A 120 2.23 4.82 3.82
C LEU A 120 1.28 3.72 3.36
N LEU A 121 1.72 2.76 2.54
CA LEU A 121 0.86 1.64 2.13
C LEU A 121 0.41 0.81 3.35
N GLY A 122 1.32 0.45 4.25
CA GLY A 122 0.95 -0.24 5.49
C GLY A 122 0.07 0.65 6.38
N MET A 123 0.64 1.74 6.88
CA MET A 123 0.01 2.54 7.93
C MET A 123 -1.26 3.27 7.49
N VAL A 124 -1.46 3.47 6.18
CA VAL A 124 -2.57 4.28 5.67
C VAL A 124 -3.52 3.56 4.73
N VAL A 125 -3.02 2.68 3.86
CA VAL A 125 -3.88 2.04 2.84
C VAL A 125 -4.39 0.67 3.30
N PHE A 126 -3.56 -0.13 3.96
CA PHE A 126 -3.94 -1.47 4.42
C PHE A 126 -4.62 -1.50 5.80
N THR A 127 -4.94 -0.33 6.38
CA THR A 127 -5.67 -0.24 7.65
C THR A 127 -7.15 0.05 7.43
N SER A 128 -8.03 -0.66 8.14
CA SER A 128 -9.47 -0.38 8.17
C SER A 128 -9.87 0.56 9.31
N SER A 129 -8.98 0.79 10.29
CA SER A 129 -9.27 1.59 11.48
C SER A 129 -9.57 3.07 11.19
N PHE A 130 -9.18 3.60 10.03
CA PHE A 130 -9.45 5.00 9.70
C PHE A 130 -10.92 5.34 9.50
N ASN A 131 -11.75 4.39 9.10
CA ASN A 131 -13.19 4.60 9.03
C ASN A 131 -13.79 4.88 10.43
N VAL A 132 -13.18 4.36 11.49
CA VAL A 132 -13.58 4.65 12.87
C VAL A 132 -13.07 6.03 13.28
N LEU A 133 -11.78 6.31 13.06
CA LEU A 133 -11.16 7.61 13.39
C LEU A 133 -11.87 8.79 12.72
N LEU A 134 -12.35 8.64 11.49
CA LEU A 134 -13.04 9.71 10.77
C LEU A 134 -14.49 9.91 11.22
N ARG A 135 -15.09 8.94 11.93
CA ARG A 135 -16.41 9.09 12.55
C ARG A 135 -16.34 9.89 13.84
N THR A 136 -15.29 9.68 14.63
CA THR A 136 -15.04 10.39 15.90
C THR A 136 -14.40 11.76 15.68
N ARG A 137 -13.49 11.86 14.70
CA ARG A 137 -12.71 13.07 14.37
C ARG A 137 -12.80 13.40 12.88
N PRO A 138 -13.97 13.89 12.42
CA PRO A 138 -14.17 14.23 11.01
C PRO A 138 -13.21 15.32 10.54
N GLU A 139 -12.66 16.16 11.41
CA GLU A 139 -11.69 17.20 11.07
C GLU A 139 -10.36 16.66 10.50
N LEU A 140 -10.03 15.39 10.79
CA LEU A 140 -8.81 14.75 10.28
C LEU A 140 -8.96 14.18 8.87
N TRP A 141 -10.16 14.27 8.27
CA TRP A 141 -10.45 13.71 6.94
C TRP A 141 -9.39 14.08 5.92
N TRP A 142 -9.11 15.38 5.76
CA TRP A 142 -8.18 15.87 4.75
C TRP A 142 -6.76 15.34 4.95
N VAL A 143 -6.33 15.08 6.20
CA VAL A 143 -5.00 14.53 6.50
C VAL A 143 -4.93 13.08 6.05
N VAL A 144 -5.88 12.26 6.49
CA VAL A 144 -5.95 10.82 6.14
C VAL A 144 -6.04 10.65 4.63
N PHE A 145 -6.90 11.43 3.97
CA PHE A 145 -7.08 11.39 2.52
C PHE A 145 -5.84 11.86 1.76
N SER A 146 -5.16 12.92 2.22
CA SER A 146 -3.93 13.40 1.58
C SER A 146 -2.82 12.35 1.67
N LEU A 147 -2.69 11.67 2.82
CA LEU A 147 -1.72 10.60 2.99
C LEU A 147 -2.06 9.38 2.12
N GLY A 148 -3.34 9.01 2.00
CA GLY A 148 -3.79 7.92 1.13
C GLY A 148 -3.50 8.22 -0.34
N CYS A 149 -3.84 9.43 -0.80
CA CYS A 149 -3.53 9.91 -2.15
C CYS A 149 -2.02 9.90 -2.40
N LEU A 150 -1.22 10.36 -1.42
CA LEU A 150 0.24 10.34 -1.51
C LEU A 150 0.77 8.91 -1.61
N ALA A 151 0.25 7.97 -0.82
CA ALA A 151 0.65 6.56 -0.82
C ALA A 151 0.43 5.89 -2.17
N VAL A 152 -0.76 6.06 -2.75
CA VAL A 152 -1.11 5.46 -4.05
C VAL A 152 -0.34 6.14 -5.18
N THR A 153 -0.21 7.46 -5.13
CA THR A 153 0.58 8.21 -6.13
C THR A 153 2.06 7.80 -6.08
N SER A 154 2.63 7.66 -4.88
CA SER A 154 4.04 7.28 -4.71
C SER A 154 4.28 5.84 -5.15
N LEU A 155 3.32 4.93 -4.92
CA LEU A 155 3.36 3.57 -5.46
C LEU A 155 3.40 3.59 -6.99
N PHE A 156 2.48 4.28 -7.66
CA PHE A 156 2.48 4.33 -9.12
C PHE A 156 3.73 5.02 -9.67
N LEU A 157 4.19 6.10 -9.02
CA LEU A 157 5.44 6.76 -9.38
C LEU A 157 6.61 5.77 -9.34
N LEU A 158 6.72 5.00 -8.27
CA LEU A 158 7.71 3.94 -8.10
C LEU A 158 7.64 2.92 -9.24
N LEU A 159 6.44 2.49 -9.66
CA LEU A 159 6.30 1.59 -10.80
C LEU A 159 6.85 2.20 -12.10
N TYR A 160 6.67 3.49 -12.35
CA TYR A 160 7.17 4.09 -13.58
C TYR A 160 8.67 4.40 -13.57
N VAL A 161 9.23 4.74 -12.40
CA VAL A 161 10.58 5.29 -12.32
C VAL A 161 11.63 4.29 -11.85
N PHE A 162 11.24 3.23 -11.13
CA PHE A 162 12.17 2.22 -10.62
C PHE A 162 12.92 1.47 -11.74
N PRO A 163 14.23 1.16 -11.58
CA PRO A 163 15.09 1.39 -10.41
C PRO A 163 15.92 2.68 -10.40
N ASP A 164 16.17 3.27 -11.57
CA ASP A 164 17.11 4.40 -11.77
C ASP A 164 16.45 5.79 -11.64
N GLY A 165 15.14 5.82 -11.36
CA GLY A 165 14.41 7.04 -11.05
C GLY A 165 13.98 7.86 -12.28
N ARG A 166 14.08 7.29 -13.48
CA ARG A 166 13.75 7.97 -14.74
C ARG A 166 12.48 7.41 -15.34
N PHE A 167 11.70 8.24 -16.03
CA PHE A 167 10.58 7.75 -16.85
C PHE A 167 11.11 7.19 -18.16
N VAL A 168 11.03 5.87 -18.30
CA VAL A 168 11.43 5.16 -19.51
C VAL A 168 10.35 4.14 -19.88
N PRO A 169 9.66 4.33 -21.02
CA PRO A 169 9.81 5.44 -21.99
C PRO A 169 9.29 6.78 -21.48
N GLY A 170 9.86 7.89 -21.96
CA GLY A 170 9.56 9.24 -21.45
C GLY A 170 8.12 9.72 -21.62
N TRP A 171 7.31 9.11 -22.51
CA TRP A 171 5.90 9.46 -22.68
C TRP A 171 5.04 9.04 -21.48
N THR A 172 5.46 8.04 -20.72
CA THR A 172 4.72 7.51 -19.57
C THR A 172 4.48 8.56 -18.48
N ARG A 173 5.32 9.60 -18.41
CA ARG A 173 5.10 10.76 -17.54
C ARG A 173 3.74 11.43 -17.78
N PHE A 174 3.28 11.49 -19.02
CA PHE A 174 2.01 12.13 -19.37
C PHE A 174 0.80 11.29 -18.96
N VAL A 175 0.96 9.98 -18.81
CA VAL A 175 -0.08 9.10 -18.23
C VAL A 175 -0.11 9.23 -16.71
N MET A 176 1.05 9.43 -16.09
CA MET A 176 1.16 9.59 -14.64
C MET A 176 0.67 10.95 -14.12
N LEU A 177 0.80 12.03 -14.90
CA LEU A 177 0.42 13.39 -14.45
C LEU A 177 -1.07 13.53 -14.07
N PRO A 178 -2.04 13.03 -14.85
CA PRO A 178 -3.46 13.09 -14.47
C PRO A 178 -3.80 12.33 -13.18
N SER A 179 -2.97 11.37 -12.77
CA SER A 179 -3.22 10.51 -11.61
C SER A 179 -3.47 11.29 -10.34
N VAL A 180 -2.73 12.39 -10.11
CA VAL A 180 -2.91 13.21 -8.91
C VAL A 180 -4.31 13.82 -8.86
N VAL A 181 -4.79 14.38 -9.98
CA VAL A 181 -6.12 15.00 -10.04
C VAL A 181 -7.22 13.95 -9.87
N ILE A 182 -7.07 12.80 -10.53
CA ILE A 182 -8.06 11.71 -10.48
C ILE A 182 -8.13 11.11 -9.07
N LEU A 183 -6.99 10.86 -8.44
CA LEU A 183 -6.93 10.37 -7.06
C LEU A 183 -7.47 11.40 -6.07
N LEU A 184 -7.21 12.70 -6.27
CA LEU A 184 -7.78 13.75 -5.44
C LEU A 184 -9.31 13.81 -5.56
N ASP A 185 -9.88 13.67 -6.76
CA ASP A 185 -11.34 13.61 -6.93
C ASP A 185 -11.92 12.38 -6.23
N TRP A 186 -11.31 11.21 -6.45
CA TRP A 186 -11.70 9.94 -5.83
C TRP A 186 -11.69 10.03 -4.30
N TYR A 187 -10.55 10.41 -3.71
CA TYR A 187 -10.38 10.51 -2.26
C TYR A 187 -11.19 11.66 -1.64
N SER A 188 -11.59 12.67 -2.41
CA SER A 188 -12.48 13.72 -1.91
C SER A 188 -13.93 13.24 -1.69
N GLY A 189 -14.28 12.04 -2.17
CA GLY A 189 -15.64 11.50 -2.11
C GLY A 189 -16.65 12.27 -2.97
N ARG A 190 -16.20 13.24 -3.78
CA ARG A 190 -17.08 14.05 -4.64
C ARG A 190 -17.53 13.31 -5.88
N GLY A 191 -16.76 12.31 -6.33
CA GLY A 191 -17.10 11.45 -7.46
C GLY A 191 -17.46 12.21 -8.73
N ARG A 192 -16.74 13.29 -9.04
CA ARG A 192 -17.07 14.13 -10.21
C ARG A 192 -16.65 13.45 -11.51
N ILE A 193 -15.67 12.56 -11.43
CA ILE A 193 -15.18 11.80 -12.56
C ILE A 193 -16.07 10.57 -12.78
N PRO A 194 -16.63 10.37 -13.99
CA PRO A 194 -17.45 9.20 -14.28
C PRO A 194 -16.69 7.88 -14.08
N GLU A 195 -17.37 6.84 -13.61
CA GLU A 195 -16.78 5.51 -13.36
C GLU A 195 -16.08 4.94 -14.60
N LEU A 196 -16.66 5.12 -15.80
CA LEU A 196 -16.03 4.69 -17.05
C LEU A 196 -14.68 5.38 -17.28
N VAL A 197 -14.57 6.68 -16.95
CA VAL A 197 -13.32 7.43 -17.10
C VAL A 197 -12.28 6.92 -16.11
N LEU A 198 -12.69 6.63 -14.86
CA LEU A 198 -11.82 6.05 -13.85
C LEU A 198 -11.29 4.67 -14.29
N LEU A 199 -12.17 3.81 -14.82
CA LEU A 199 -11.81 2.49 -15.33
C LEU A 199 -10.83 2.57 -16.49
N LEU A 200 -11.09 3.45 -17.47
CA LEU A 200 -10.20 3.66 -18.61
C LEU A 200 -8.84 4.23 -18.18
N TRP A 201 -8.84 5.17 -17.23
CA TRP A 201 -7.60 5.70 -16.67
C TRP A 201 -6.80 4.63 -15.93
N LEU A 202 -7.44 3.83 -15.07
CA LEU A 202 -6.78 2.75 -14.34
C LEU A 202 -6.19 1.71 -15.31
N ALA A 203 -6.95 1.34 -16.34
CA ALA A 203 -6.48 0.44 -17.40
C ALA A 203 -5.28 1.02 -18.16
N ALA A 204 -5.33 2.31 -18.53
CA ALA A 204 -4.23 2.99 -19.20
C ALA A 204 -2.98 3.08 -18.30
N LEU A 205 -3.17 3.32 -17.02
CA LEU A 205 -2.11 3.43 -16.04
C LEU A 205 -1.41 2.08 -15.82
N VAL A 206 -2.17 1.03 -15.50
CA VAL A 206 -1.63 -0.32 -15.30
C VAL A 206 -1.01 -0.86 -16.60
N GLY A 207 -1.69 -0.69 -17.74
CA GLY A 207 -1.19 -1.15 -19.04
C GLY A 207 0.10 -0.46 -19.45
N SER A 208 0.21 0.86 -19.26
CA SER A 208 1.43 1.60 -19.56
C SER A 208 2.57 1.33 -18.57
N ALA A 209 2.26 1.05 -17.29
CA ALA A 209 3.27 0.61 -16.32
C ALA A 209 3.87 -0.76 -16.70
N ILE A 210 3.02 -1.73 -17.06
CA ILE A 210 3.46 -3.05 -17.55
C ILE A 210 4.30 -2.89 -18.83
N TYR A 211 3.85 -2.06 -19.77
CA TYR A 211 4.60 -1.77 -20.97
C TYR A 211 5.97 -1.15 -20.66
N ALA A 212 6.02 -0.15 -19.77
CA ALA A 212 7.26 0.50 -19.36
C ALA A 212 8.25 -0.48 -18.76
N TRP A 213 7.77 -1.40 -17.91
CA TRP A 213 8.55 -2.47 -17.31
C TRP A 213 9.16 -3.40 -18.35
N ILE A 214 8.33 -3.89 -19.28
CA ILE A 214 8.79 -4.78 -20.36
C ILE A 214 9.80 -4.07 -21.26
N TYR A 215 9.50 -2.82 -21.63
CA TYR A 215 10.37 -2.00 -22.47
C TYR A 215 11.73 -1.80 -21.81
N ARG A 216 11.76 -1.34 -20.55
CA ARG A 216 12.99 -1.10 -19.80
C ARG A 216 13.79 -2.37 -19.62
N TYR A 217 13.14 -3.46 -19.19
CA TYR A 217 13.80 -4.75 -18.98
C TYR A 217 14.51 -5.26 -20.25
N ARG A 218 13.89 -5.08 -21.42
CA ARG A 218 14.43 -5.57 -22.70
C ARG A 218 15.47 -4.65 -23.32
N ARG A 219 15.30 -3.32 -23.23
CA ARG A 219 16.05 -2.35 -24.03
C ARG A 219 17.07 -1.53 -23.26
N VAL A 220 16.90 -1.36 -21.94
CA VAL A 220 17.66 -0.36 -21.17
C VAL A 220 18.34 -0.96 -19.93
N ALA A 221 17.66 -1.87 -19.24
CA ALA A 221 18.11 -2.37 -17.94
C ALA A 221 19.43 -3.15 -18.02
N THR A 222 20.37 -2.79 -17.14
CA THR A 222 21.61 -3.52 -16.88
C THR A 222 21.34 -4.89 -16.26
N PRO A 223 22.32 -5.82 -16.24
CA PRO A 223 22.13 -7.15 -15.63
C PRO A 223 21.69 -7.11 -14.17
N VAL A 224 22.21 -6.15 -13.40
CA VAL A 224 21.85 -5.95 -11.99
C VAL A 224 20.41 -5.44 -11.89
N GLU A 225 20.07 -4.36 -12.59
CA GLU A 225 18.71 -3.79 -12.61
C GLU A 225 17.65 -4.82 -13.00
N ARG A 226 17.96 -5.72 -13.95
CA ARG A 226 17.05 -6.82 -14.32
C ARG A 226 16.72 -7.74 -13.15
N GLN A 227 17.70 -8.05 -12.27
CA GLN A 227 17.43 -8.86 -11.09
C GLN A 227 16.58 -8.08 -10.08
N GLN A 228 16.87 -6.80 -9.89
CA GLN A 228 16.10 -5.92 -9.00
C GLN A 228 14.63 -5.82 -9.43
N THR A 229 14.39 -5.57 -10.72
CA THR A 229 13.05 -5.52 -11.31
C THR A 229 12.31 -6.84 -11.15
N LYS A 230 12.98 -8.00 -11.26
CA LYS A 230 12.32 -9.31 -11.05
C LYS A 230 11.78 -9.47 -9.63
N TRP A 231 12.53 -9.07 -8.62
CA TRP A 231 12.10 -9.21 -7.22
C TRP A 231 10.99 -8.23 -6.86
N VAL A 232 11.06 -7.00 -7.36
CA VAL A 232 9.97 -6.04 -7.21
C VAL A 232 8.73 -6.50 -7.98
N ALA A 233 8.89 -7.04 -9.18
CA ALA A 233 7.79 -7.61 -9.96
C ALA A 233 7.15 -8.82 -9.27
N PHE A 234 7.95 -9.70 -8.67
CA PHE A 234 7.45 -10.78 -7.85
C PHE A 234 6.66 -10.26 -6.64
N GLY A 235 7.13 -9.18 -6.03
CA GLY A 235 6.40 -8.45 -4.99
C GLY A 235 5.00 -8.02 -5.41
N LEU A 236 4.88 -7.46 -6.61
CA LEU A 236 3.59 -7.02 -7.17
C LEU A 236 2.65 -8.15 -7.56
N LEU A 237 3.14 -9.38 -7.78
CA LEU A 237 2.24 -10.54 -7.90
C LEU A 237 1.44 -10.74 -6.61
N GLY A 238 2.01 -10.38 -5.45
CA GLY A 238 1.28 -10.32 -4.19
C GLY A 238 0.12 -9.32 -4.21
N ALA A 239 0.28 -8.16 -4.85
CA ALA A 239 -0.81 -7.20 -5.00
C ALA A 239 -1.97 -7.76 -5.84
N LEU A 240 -1.69 -8.59 -6.84
CA LEU A 240 -2.75 -9.32 -7.55
C LEU A 240 -3.51 -10.26 -6.60
N GLY A 241 -2.80 -10.96 -5.71
CA GLY A 241 -3.43 -11.81 -4.70
C GLY A 241 -4.38 -11.04 -3.77
N VAL A 242 -4.01 -9.82 -3.37
CA VAL A 242 -4.90 -8.92 -2.61
C VAL A 242 -6.15 -8.58 -3.40
N VAL A 243 -6.00 -8.12 -4.66
CA VAL A 243 -7.13 -7.74 -5.52
C VAL A 243 -8.05 -8.92 -5.80
N PHE A 244 -7.50 -10.10 -6.10
CA PHE A 244 -8.29 -11.31 -6.33
C PHE A 244 -9.06 -11.72 -5.07
N THR A 245 -8.41 -11.70 -3.90
CA THR A 245 -9.06 -12.04 -2.64
C THR A 245 -10.21 -11.08 -2.35
N TRP A 246 -9.98 -9.77 -2.54
CA TRP A 246 -11.00 -8.74 -2.38
C TRP A 246 -12.18 -8.96 -3.34
N PHE A 247 -11.90 -9.21 -4.62
CA PHE A 247 -12.93 -9.42 -5.64
C PHE A 247 -13.78 -10.68 -5.38
N ILE A 248 -13.13 -11.79 -4.98
CA ILE A 248 -13.83 -13.02 -4.61
C ILE A 248 -14.78 -12.76 -3.43
N MET A 249 -14.32 -12.02 -2.42
CA MET A 249 -15.16 -11.66 -1.26
C MET A 249 -16.31 -10.75 -1.65
N ALA A 250 -16.04 -9.69 -2.41
CA ALA A 250 -17.05 -8.73 -2.85
C ALA A 250 -18.19 -9.39 -3.64
N THR A 251 -17.87 -10.39 -4.47
CA THR A 251 -18.82 -11.02 -5.40
C THR A 251 -19.54 -12.23 -4.82
N ASN A 252 -18.87 -13.05 -4.01
CA ASN A 252 -19.43 -14.33 -3.53
C ASN A 252 -19.91 -14.26 -2.07
N PHE A 253 -19.34 -13.37 -1.26
CA PHE A 253 -19.60 -13.29 0.18
C PHE A 253 -19.80 -11.84 0.62
N PRO A 254 -20.80 -11.13 0.08
CA PRO A 254 -20.91 -9.69 0.30
C PRO A 254 -21.31 -9.35 1.75
N PRO A 255 -20.85 -8.20 2.28
CA PRO A 255 -20.99 -7.84 3.70
C PRO A 255 -22.43 -7.56 4.16
N ASP A 256 -23.34 -7.27 3.24
CA ASP A 256 -24.77 -7.09 3.49
C ASP A 256 -25.52 -8.41 3.79
N ARG A 257 -24.88 -9.57 3.55
CA ARG A 257 -25.47 -10.90 3.69
C ARG A 257 -24.67 -11.77 4.67
N PRO A 258 -24.77 -11.50 5.99
CA PRO A 258 -24.05 -12.27 7.00
C PRO A 258 -24.47 -13.74 6.96
N SER A 259 -23.49 -14.65 6.93
CA SER A 259 -23.72 -16.09 6.86
C SER A 259 -22.52 -16.87 7.39
N VAL A 260 -22.73 -18.12 7.80
CA VAL A 260 -21.64 -19.01 8.22
C VAL A 260 -20.59 -19.14 7.12
N ASN A 261 -21.01 -19.23 5.85
CA ASN A 261 -20.12 -19.32 4.70
C ASN A 261 -19.27 -18.05 4.51
N ARG A 262 -19.83 -16.85 4.74
CA ARG A 262 -19.06 -15.61 4.70
C ARG A 262 -18.02 -15.57 5.83
N THR A 263 -18.42 -15.89 7.05
CA THR A 263 -17.50 -15.86 8.20
C THR A 263 -16.36 -16.87 8.07
N SER A 264 -16.63 -18.08 7.56
CA SER A 264 -15.58 -19.06 7.28
C SER A 264 -14.67 -18.61 6.13
N ALA A 265 -15.24 -18.00 5.08
CA ALA A 265 -14.45 -17.39 4.02
C ALA A 265 -13.54 -16.29 4.57
N LEU A 266 -14.01 -15.42 5.48
CA LEU A 266 -13.22 -14.33 6.08
C LEU A 266 -12.04 -14.84 6.89
N LEU A 267 -12.24 -15.90 7.68
CA LEU A 267 -11.17 -16.52 8.47
C LEU A 267 -10.06 -17.11 7.58
N VAL A 268 -10.40 -17.55 6.36
CA VAL A 268 -9.43 -18.09 5.39
C VAL A 268 -8.82 -16.97 4.54
N SER A 269 -9.63 -16.00 4.09
CA SER A 269 -9.21 -14.95 3.17
C SER A 269 -8.29 -13.94 3.83
N ARG A 270 -8.47 -13.63 5.12
CA ARG A 270 -7.67 -12.60 5.81
C ARG A 270 -6.19 -12.98 5.87
N PRO A 271 -5.80 -14.20 6.30
CA PRO A 271 -4.41 -14.62 6.22
C PRO A 271 -3.85 -14.63 4.79
N ILE A 272 -4.65 -15.06 3.81
CA ILE A 272 -4.22 -15.08 2.39
C ILE A 272 -3.95 -13.66 1.90
N LEU A 273 -4.83 -12.71 2.23
CA LEU A 273 -4.69 -11.31 1.85
C LEU A 273 -3.44 -10.71 2.48
N VAL A 274 -3.24 -10.89 3.80
CA VAL A 274 -2.07 -10.40 4.52
C VAL A 274 -0.79 -11.02 3.96
N ALA A 275 -0.75 -12.33 3.77
CA ALA A 275 0.40 -13.02 3.20
C ALA A 275 0.72 -12.50 1.79
N SER A 276 -0.31 -12.29 0.96
CA SER A 276 -0.17 -11.73 -0.39
C SER A 276 0.38 -10.30 -0.36
N ALA A 277 -0.14 -9.45 0.53
CA ALA A 277 0.34 -8.08 0.71
C ALA A 277 1.80 -8.03 1.20
N MET A 278 2.20 -8.94 2.09
CA MET A 278 3.56 -9.04 2.62
C MET A 278 4.60 -9.48 1.57
N ILE A 279 4.19 -10.09 0.45
CA ILE A 279 5.13 -10.46 -0.62
C ILE A 279 5.87 -9.22 -1.13
N PHE A 280 5.19 -8.08 -1.26
CA PHE A 280 5.79 -6.85 -1.78
C PHE A 280 6.94 -6.28 -0.91
N PRO A 281 6.76 -5.98 0.39
CA PRO A 281 7.85 -5.50 1.24
C PRO A 281 8.93 -6.57 1.43
N LEU A 282 8.58 -7.86 1.56
CA LEU A 282 9.57 -8.92 1.79
C LEU A 282 10.43 -9.19 0.56
N SER A 283 9.85 -9.21 -0.65
CA SER A 283 10.62 -9.37 -1.89
C SER A 283 11.54 -8.18 -2.12
N THR A 284 11.09 -6.97 -1.76
CA THR A 284 11.91 -5.76 -1.80
C THR A 284 13.06 -5.84 -0.82
N ALA A 285 12.81 -6.19 0.44
CA ALA A 285 13.84 -6.38 1.46
C ALA A 285 14.88 -7.42 1.00
N PHE A 286 14.43 -8.51 0.39
CA PHE A 286 15.31 -9.52 -0.18
C PHE A 286 16.15 -9.00 -1.36
N ALA A 287 15.54 -8.22 -2.27
CA ALA A 287 16.25 -7.58 -3.38
C ALA A 287 17.38 -6.68 -2.88
N ILE A 288 17.13 -5.94 -1.79
CA ILE A 288 18.06 -5.03 -1.14
C ILE A 288 19.22 -5.80 -0.51
N LEU A 289 18.92 -6.80 0.32
CA LEU A 289 19.93 -7.54 1.07
C LEU A 289 20.79 -8.46 0.20
N ARG A 290 20.19 -9.13 -0.81
CA ARG A 290 20.87 -10.18 -1.58
C ARG A 290 21.54 -9.70 -2.86
N TYR A 291 20.92 -8.77 -3.58
CA TYR A 291 21.41 -8.31 -4.88
C TYR A 291 22.07 -6.94 -4.82
N ARG A 292 22.39 -6.48 -3.60
CA ARG A 292 22.95 -5.16 -3.33
C ARG A 292 22.20 -4.12 -4.16
N LEU A 293 20.86 -4.11 -4.04
CA LEU A 293 20.12 -2.94 -4.47
C LEU A 293 20.85 -1.79 -3.82
N TYR A 294 21.46 -0.94 -4.64
CA TYR A 294 22.17 0.24 -4.19
C TYR A 294 23.58 0.11 -3.57
N ASP A 295 24.34 -0.95 -3.93
CA ASP A 295 25.73 -1.16 -3.45
C ASP A 295 25.87 -1.22 -1.91
N ILE A 296 24.89 -1.85 -1.24
CA ILE A 296 24.98 -2.11 0.21
C ILE A 296 25.91 -3.31 0.44
N ASP A 297 27.13 -3.05 0.88
CA ASP A 297 28.02 -4.08 1.42
C ASP A 297 27.61 -4.44 2.86
N ILE A 298 27.51 -5.75 3.14
CA ILE A 298 27.37 -6.28 4.49
C ILE A 298 28.79 -6.52 5.01
N PRO A 299 29.15 -6.06 6.22
CA PRO A 299 30.42 -6.43 6.84
C PRO A 299 30.52 -7.93 7.10
#